data_AF-A0A2W5XZL4-F1
#
_entry.id   AF-A0A2W5XZL4-F1
#
_cell.length_a   1.000
_cell.length_b   1.000
_cell.length_c   1.000
_cell.angle_alpha   90.00
_cell.angle_beta   90.00
_cell.angle_gamma   90.00
#
_symmetry.space_group_name_H-M   'P 1'
#
loop_
_entity.id
_entity.type
_entity.pdbx_description
1 polymer ?
#
loop_
_entity_poly.entity_id
_entity_poly.type
_entity_poly.pdbx_seq_one_letter_code
_entity_poly.pdbx_strand_id
1 'polypeptide(L)' 'RLEWREWETQDGQKRQAVDIIADSVQFLGSRDGGGDGGNGYVPRSDVPVDDRDFQPATVSPAATGDDDIPF' A
#
# COMPACT_ATOMS: atom_id res chain seq x y z
N ARG A 1 10.19 -3.89 14.97
CA ARG A 1 10.24 -5.33 15.29
C ARG A 1 8.90 -6.00 14.98
N LEU A 2 8.88 -7.31 14.83
CA LEU A 2 7.64 -8.10 14.72
C LEU A 2 7.36 -8.78 16.05
N GLU A 3 6.09 -8.84 16.43
CA GLU A 3 5.63 -9.55 17.62
C GLU A 3 4.51 -10.52 17.25
N TRP A 4 4.65 -11.79 17.65
CA TRP A 4 3.61 -12.80 17.47
C TRP A 4 2.85 -12.98 18.78
N ARG A 5 1.52 -13.04 18.68
CA ARG A 5 0.65 -13.31 19.83
C ARG A 5 -0.39 -14.36 19.48
N GLU A 6 -0.65 -15.25 20.43
CA GLU A 6 -1.75 -16.21 20.44
C GLU A 6 -2.71 -15.87 21.57
N TRP A 7 -4.01 -16.01 21.31
CA TRP A 7 -5.05 -15.86 22.32
C TRP A 7 -6.21 -16.79 22.05
N GLU A 8 -7.05 -16.99 23.07
CA GLU A 8 -8.30 -17.74 22.97
C GLU A 8 -9.48 -16.76 22.92
N THR A 9 -10.43 -17.03 22.03
CA THR A 9 -11.67 -16.27 21.94
C THR A 9 -12.68 -16.77 22.96
N GLN A 10 -13.75 -16.01 23.19
CA GLN A 10 -14.73 -16.35 24.23
C GLN A 10 -15.54 -17.61 23.93
N ASP A 11 -15.59 -18.00 22.65
CA ASP A 11 -16.10 -19.25 22.10
C ASP A 11 -15.07 -20.40 22.12
N GLY A 12 -13.89 -20.20 22.72
CA GLY A 12 -12.86 -21.22 22.93
C GLY A 12 -11.95 -21.48 21.72
N GLN A 13 -11.97 -20.62 20.71
CA GLN A 13 -11.14 -20.80 19.53
C GLN A 13 -9.77 -20.15 19.71
N LYS A 14 -8.70 -20.87 19.34
CA LYS A 14 -7.35 -20.30 19.28
C LYS A 14 -7.17 -19.41 18.06
N ARG A 15 -6.62 -18.22 18.27
CA ARG A 15 -6.33 -17.22 17.24
C ARG A 15 -4.91 -16.71 17.38
N GLN A 16 -4.33 -16.31 16.25
CA GLN A 16 -2.96 -15.81 16.17
C GLN A 16 -2.90 -14.54 15.33
N ALA A 17 -1.98 -13.63 15.67
CA ALA A 17 -1.70 -12.42 14.92
C ALA A 17 -0.20 -12.09 14.98
N VAL A 18 0.24 -11.33 13.98
CA VAL A 18 1.58 -10.74 13.94
C VAL A 18 1.42 -9.23 13.88
N ASP A 19 2.01 -8.54 14.85
CA ASP A 19 1.99 -7.09 14.96
C ASP A 19 3.32 -6.49 14.50
N ILE A 20 3.24 -5.38 13.76
CA ILE A 20 4.40 -4.61 13.32
C ILE A 20 4.60 -3.46 14.30
N ILE A 21 5.67 -3.49 15.08
CA ILE A 21 5.99 -2.46 16.07
C ILE A 21 7.12 -1.60 15.53
N ALA A 22 6.84 -0.32 15.26
CA ALA A 22 7.83 0.66 14.84
C ALA A 22 8.17 1.61 16.00
N ASP A 23 9.45 1.96 16.15
CA ASP A 23 9.90 2.94 17.15
C ASP A 23 9.51 4.38 16.76
N SER A 24 9.43 4.65 15.46
CA SER A 24 9.01 5.93 14.90
C SER A 24 8.29 5.73 13.56
N VAL A 25 7.34 6.61 13.25
CA VAL A 25 6.63 6.62 11.97
C VAL A 25 6.83 7.95 11.26
N GLN A 26 6.99 7.91 9.94
CA GLN A 26 7.05 9.09 9.09
C GLN A 26 5.90 9.05 8.09
N PHE A 27 5.02 10.05 8.15
CA PHE A 27 3.93 10.19 7.21
C PHE A 27 4.42 10.88 5.94
N LEU A 28 3.98 10.39 4.78
CA LEU A 28 4.14 11.09 3.51
C LEU A 28 2.92 12.00 3.34
N GLY A 29 3.14 13.25 2.92
CA GLY A 29 2.05 14.22 2.69
C GLY A 29 1.06 13.71 1.63
N SER A 30 -0.21 14.14 1.72
CA SER A 30 -1.25 13.77 0.76
C SER A 30 -0.89 14.28 -0.62
N ARG A 31 -1.00 13.43 -1.66
CA ARG A 31 -0.59 13.78 -3.02
C ARG A 31 -1.55 14.74 -3.73
N ASP A 32 -2.75 14.94 -3.17
CA ASP A 32 -3.80 15.75 -3.78
C ASP A 32 -4.44 16.72 -2.76
N GLY A 33 -4.34 18.02 -3.02
CA GLY A 33 -5.12 19.06 -2.36
C GLY A 33 -4.29 20.19 -1.78
N GLY A 34 -4.04 21.22 -2.59
CA GLY A 34 -3.23 22.38 -2.23
C GLY A 34 -3.71 23.14 -0.99
N GLY A 35 -2.74 23.71 -0.28
CA GLY A 35 -2.99 24.54 0.90
C GLY A 35 -1.74 24.67 1.75
N ASP A 36 -0.92 25.68 1.40
CA ASP A 36 0.04 26.40 2.22
C ASP A 36 0.30 25.88 3.65
N GLY A 37 1.53 25.39 3.88
CA GLY A 37 1.96 24.88 5.18
C GLY A 37 3.24 24.06 5.06
N GLY A 38 4.27 24.67 4.48
CA GLY A 38 5.57 24.03 4.31
C GLY A 38 6.14 23.54 5.64
N ASN A 39 6.25 22.21 5.77
CA ASN A 39 7.20 21.47 6.61
C ASN A 39 7.16 19.96 6.32
N GLY A 40 6.81 19.57 5.08
CA GLY A 40 6.96 18.19 4.63
C GLY A 40 8.42 17.90 4.30
N TYR A 41 8.99 16.86 4.89
CA TYR A 41 10.28 16.31 4.45
C TYR A 41 10.09 15.76 3.03
N VAL A 42 10.43 16.57 2.03
CA VAL A 42 10.71 16.07 0.68
C VAL A 42 12.15 15.55 0.70
N PRO A 43 12.39 14.23 0.59
CA PRO A 43 13.74 13.76 0.31
C PRO A 43 14.18 14.43 -1.00
N ARG A 44 15.16 15.32 -0.92
CA ARG A 44 15.78 15.95 -2.07
C ARG A 44 16.63 14.89 -2.78
N SER A 45 15.97 13.99 -3.50
CA SER A 45 16.62 13.13 -4.48
C SER A 45 16.92 13.99 -5.71
N ASP A 46 18.19 13.99 -6.13
CA ASP A 46 18.65 14.54 -7.41
C ASP A 46 18.28 13.64 -8.60
N VAL A 47 17.83 12.41 -8.31
CA VAL A 47 17.28 11.47 -9.28
C VAL A 47 15.81 11.80 -9.55
N PRO A 48 15.42 12.09 -10.81
CA PRO A 48 14.02 12.23 -11.20
C PRO A 48 13.22 10.97 -10.88
N VAL A 49 11.97 11.14 -10.43
CA VAL A 49 11.04 10.02 -10.27
C VAL A 49 10.73 9.43 -11.65
N ASP A 50 10.90 8.10 -11.79
CA ASP A 50 10.45 7.39 -12.99
C ASP A 50 9.02 6.89 -12.78
N ASP A 51 8.05 7.56 -13.40
CA ASP A 51 6.63 7.21 -13.36
C ASP A 51 6.20 6.28 -14.51
N ARG A 52 7.14 5.73 -15.31
CA ARG A 52 6.83 4.88 -16.48
C ARG A 52 6.23 3.53 -16.07
N ASP A 53 6.68 2.98 -14.94
CA ASP A 53 6.20 1.69 -14.42
C ASP A 53 4.78 1.78 -13.83
N PHE A 54 4.28 3.00 -13.61
CA PHE A 54 2.94 3.27 -13.09
C PHE A 54 1.97 3.78 -14.15
N GLN A 55 2.36 3.78 -15.44
CA GLN A 55 1.43 4.12 -16.51
C GLN A 55 0.32 3.06 -16.56
N PRO A 56 -0.96 3.47 -16.49
CA PRO A 56 -2.05 2.53 -16.65
C PRO A 56 -1.93 1.90 -18.04
N ALA A 57 -1.84 0.57 -18.09
CA ALA A 57 -1.88 -0.14 -19.35
C ALA A 57 -3.18 0.22 -20.06
N THR A 58 -3.10 0.82 -21.25
CA THR A 58 -4.26 1.07 -22.10
C THR A 58 -4.84 -0.28 -22.50
N VAL A 59 -5.86 -0.73 -21.78
CA VAL A 59 -6.71 -1.84 -22.21
C VAL A 59 -7.55 -1.34 -23.38
N SER A 60 -7.09 -1.60 -24.61
CA SER A 60 -7.90 -1.36 -25.80
C SER A 60 -9.21 -2.14 -25.68
N PRO A 61 -10.40 -1.52 -25.83
CA PRO A 61 -11.69 -2.19 -25.73
C PRO A 61 -12.02 -2.99 -27.00
N ALA A 62 -11.11 -3.87 -27.41
CA ALA A 62 -11.27 -4.79 -28.53
C ALA A 62 -10.82 -6.20 -28.11
N ALA A 63 -11.33 -6.68 -26.98
CA ALA A 63 -11.33 -8.10 -26.61
C ALA A 63 -12.48 -8.40 -25.63
N THR A 64 -13.68 -7.87 -25.88
CA THR A 64 -14.91 -8.56 -25.47
C THR A 64 -15.15 -9.71 -26.42
N GLY A 65 -14.32 -10.75 -26.31
CA GLY A 65 -14.41 -11.96 -27.10
C GLY A 65 -13.79 -13.10 -26.31
N ASP A 66 -14.65 -13.85 -25.63
CA ASP A 66 -14.48 -15.26 -25.25
C ASP A 66 -13.09 -15.70 -24.74
N ASP A 67 -12.89 -15.72 -23.42
CA ASP A 67 -11.97 -16.71 -22.85
C ASP A 67 -12.54 -17.25 -21.54
N ASP A 68 -13.32 -18.32 -21.70
CA ASP A 68 -13.76 -19.27 -20.68
C ASP A 68 -12.53 -19.86 -19.97
N ILE A 69 -12.14 -19.28 -18.82
CA ILE A 69 -10.99 -19.72 -18.01
C ILE A 69 -11.40 -20.94 -17.16
N PRO A 70 -10.88 -22.15 -17.41
CA PRO A 70 -11.22 -23.31 -16.58
C PRO A 70 -10.58 -23.25 -15.19
N PHE A 71 -11.29 -23.81 -14.21
CA PHE A 71 -10.86 -24.00 -12.82
C PHE A 71 -9.83 -25.13 -12.65
#